data_AF-A0A376FEF3-F1
#
_entry.id   AF-A0A376FEF3-F1
#
_cell.length_a   1.000
_cell.length_b   1.000
_cell.length_c   1.000
_cell.angle_alpha   90.00
_cell.angle_beta   90.00
_cell.angle_gamma   90.00
#
_symmetry.space_group_name_H-M   'P 1'
#
loop_
_entity.id
_entity.type
_entity.pdbx_description
1 polymer ?
#
loop_
_entity_poly.entity_id
_entity_poly.type
_entity_poly.pdbx_seq_one_letter_code
_entity_poly.pdbx_strand_id
1 'polypeptide(L)' 'MKKDIHPKYEMITANCSCGNSIQIRSTVGHDLNLDVCGKCPPVLHW' A
#
# COMPACT_ATOMS: atom_id res chain seq x y z
N MET A 1 17.00 -12.44 0.76
CA MET A 1 17.25 -12.03 -0.63
C MET A 1 18.40 -12.85 -1.21
N LYS A 2 18.09 -13.98 -1.84
CA LYS A 2 19.01 -14.65 -2.76
C LYS A 2 18.89 -13.94 -4.12
N LYS A 3 20.01 -13.58 -4.75
CA LYS A 3 20.02 -12.92 -6.07
C LYS A 3 19.25 -13.79 -7.08
N ASP A 4 18.45 -13.15 -7.93
CA ASP A 4 17.75 -13.72 -9.11
C ASP A 4 16.51 -14.62 -8.93
N ILE A 5 16.06 -14.93 -7.71
CA ILE A 5 14.80 -15.69 -7.50
C ILE A 5 13.67 -14.88 -6.85
N HIS A 6 13.93 -13.62 -6.50
CA HIS A 6 12.94 -12.77 -5.83
C HIS A 6 12.31 -11.83 -6.85
N PRO A 7 10.97 -11.66 -6.83
CA PRO A 7 10.30 -10.68 -7.65
C PRO A 7 10.82 -9.28 -7.35
N LYS A 8 10.80 -8.39 -8.35
CA LYS A 8 11.22 -7.00 -8.20
C LYS A 8 10.46 -6.36 -7.04
N TYR A 9 11.20 -5.84 -6.05
CA TYR A 9 10.65 -5.21 -4.88
C TYR A 9 10.94 -3.72 -4.95
N GLU A 10 9.94 -2.95 -5.35
CA GLU A 10 10.08 -1.54 -5.70
C GLU A 10 9.26 -0.69 -4.73
N MET A 11 9.59 0.60 -4.66
CA MET A 11 8.85 1.56 -3.85
C MET A 11 7.59 1.98 -4.61
N ILE A 12 6.45 1.89 -3.95
CA ILE A 12 5.14 2.28 -4.49
C ILE A 12 4.42 3.19 -3.50
N THR A 13 3.48 3.98 -4.00
CA THR A 13 2.60 4.81 -3.18
C THR A 13 1.25 4.13 -3.05
N ALA A 14 0.78 3.94 -1.82
CA ALA A 14 -0.56 3.45 -1.54
C ALA A 14 -1.44 4.61 -1.03
N ASN A 15 -2.41 5.01 -1.84
CA ASN A 15 -3.34 6.09 -1.59
C ASN A 15 -4.65 5.53 -1.05
N CYS A 16 -5.02 5.90 0.17
CA CYS A 16 -6.27 5.49 0.77
C CYS A 16 -7.39 6.51 0.56
N SER A 17 -8.62 6.04 0.38
CA SER A 17 -9.84 6.85 0.28
C SER A 17 -10.08 7.77 1.48
N CYS A 18 -9.49 7.47 2.65
CA CYS A 18 -9.53 8.37 3.81
C CYS A 18 -8.53 9.55 3.73
N GLY A 19 -7.82 9.71 2.61
CA GLY A 19 -6.83 10.77 2.38
C GLY A 19 -5.41 10.46 2.86
N ASN A 20 -5.15 9.24 3.35
CA ASN A 20 -3.83 8.82 3.81
C ASN A 20 -2.99 8.26 2.65
N SER A 21 -1.81 8.84 2.41
CA SER A 21 -0.84 8.34 1.43
C SER A 21 0.32 7.64 2.13
N ILE A 22 0.57 6.39 1.80
CA ILE A 22 1.56 5.52 2.46
C ILE A 22 2.59 5.08 1.42
N GLN A 23 3.85 5.45 1.61
CA GLN A 23 4.94 4.90 0.79
C GLN A 23 5.37 3.55 1.36
N ILE A 24 5.18 2.50 0.58
CA ILE A 24 5.55 1.12 0.97
C ILE A 24 6.39 0.50 -0.14
N ARG A 25 7.18 -0.51 0.20
CA ARG A 25 7.82 -1.34 -0.81
C ARG A 25 6.93 -2.54 -1.11
N SER A 26 6.71 -2.81 -2.39
CA SER A 26 5.84 -3.89 -2.84
C SER A 26 6.41 -4.53 -4.11
N THR A 27 5.94 -5.73 -4.42
CA THR A 27 6.23 -6.43 -5.68
C THR A 27 5.26 -6.08 -6.80
N VAL A 28 4.27 -5.24 -6.50
CA VAL A 28 3.16 -4.86 -7.39
C VAL A 28 3.62 -3.94 -8.54
N GLY A 29 4.68 -3.15 -8.33
CA GLY A 29 5.30 -2.32 -9.38
C GLY A 29 4.44 -1.14 -9.87
N HIS A 30 3.34 -0.82 -9.19
CA HIS A 30 2.50 0.35 -9.44
C HIS A 30 1.87 0.85 -8.14
N ASP A 31 1.37 2.08 -8.18
CA ASP A 31 0.68 2.70 -7.04
C ASP A 31 -0.64 1.98 -6.74
N LEU A 32 -1.00 1.93 -5.45
CA LEU A 32 -2.18 1.22 -4.95
C LEU A 32 -3.25 2.20 -4.50
N ASN A 33 -4.49 2.00 -4.92
CA ASN A 33 -5.65 2.70 -4.37
C ASN A 33 -6.32 1.78 -3.34
N LEU A 34 -6.37 2.22 -2.09
CA LEU A 34 -6.90 1.47 -0.96
C LEU A 34 -8.27 2.01 -0.53
N ASP A 35 -9.28 1.15 -0.47
CA ASP A 35 -10.58 1.54 0.08
C ASP A 35 -10.52 1.78 1.59
N VAL A 36 -9.71 0.99 2.30
CA VAL A 36 -9.53 1.08 3.75
C VAL A 36 -8.05 0.85 4.09
N CYS A 37 -7.53 1.61 5.05
CA CYS A 37 -6.20 1.42 5.64
C CYS A 37 -6.28 1.39 7.17
N GLY A 38 -5.18 1.06 7.85
CA GLY A 38 -5.14 1.01 9.31
C GLY A 38 -5.31 2.36 10.03
N LYS A 39 -5.29 3.48 9.30
CA LYS A 39 -5.65 4.82 9.83
C LYS A 39 -7.11 5.17 9.58
N CYS A 40 -7.85 4.37 8.81
CA CYS A 40 -9.27 4.59 8.66
C CYS A 40 -9.94 4.40 10.02
N PRO A 41 -10.93 5.24 10.34
CA PRO A 41 -11.79 5.00 11.49
C PRO A 41 -12.38 3.59 11.40
N PRO A 42 -12.50 2.85 12.51
CA PRO A 42 -13.27 1.62 12.52
C PRO A 42 -14.69 1.92 12.02
N VAL A 43 -15.33 0.93 11.38
CA VAL A 43 -16.64 0.97 10.68
C VAL A 43 -17.83 1.29 11.62
N LEU A 44 -17.60 1.91 12.76
CA LEU A 44 -18.62 2.46 13.63
C LEU A 44 -18.85 3.90 13.21
N HIS A 45 -19.74 4.05 12.22
CA HIS A 45 -20.78 5.08 12.15
C HIS A 45 -20.36 6.48 12.64
N TRP A 46 -20.13 7.41 11.72
CA TRP A 46 -20.96 8.61 11.44
C TRP A 46 -20.26 9.43 10.35
#